data_AF-A0A5C7JKT3-F1
#
_entry.id   AF-A0A5C7JKT3-F1
#
_cell.length_a   1.000
_cell.length_b   1.000
_cell.length_c   1.000
_cell.angle_alpha   90.00
_cell.angle_beta   90.00
_cell.angle_gamma   90.00
#
_symmetry.space_group_name_H-M   'P 1'
#
loop_
_entity.id
_entity.type
_entity.pdbx_description
1 polymer ?
#
loop_
_entity_poly.entity_id
_entity_poly.type
_entity_poly.pdbx_seq_one_letter_code
_entity_poly.pdbx_strand_id
1 'polypeptide(L)' 'MSIRIVKCPECESKNWKILNSSLKKHIITRQEFILVEAKCNSCKHEFKYDSVPEYLKKPGVLY' A
#
# COMPACT_ATOMS: atom_id res chain seq x y z
N MET A 1 -2.36 12.17 17.70
CA MET A 1 -2.70 10.91 17.01
C MET A 1 -1.45 10.46 16.26
N SER A 2 -0.66 9.54 16.83
CA SER A 2 0.65 9.18 16.24
C SER A 2 0.46 8.20 15.08
N ILE A 3 0.73 8.66 13.86
CA ILE A 3 0.74 7.85 12.64
C ILE A 3 1.90 6.85 12.74
N ARG A 4 1.58 5.55 12.80
CA ARG A 4 2.58 4.48 12.84
C ARG A 4 3.22 4.34 11.45
N ILE A 5 4.39 4.95 11.25
CA ILE A 5 5.20 4.72 10.05
C ILE A 5 5.62 3.24 10.06
N VAL A 6 5.07 2.46 9.13
CA VAL A 6 5.37 1.03 8.95
C VAL A 6 6.87 0.88 8.70
N LYS A 7 7.56 0.03 9.45
CA LYS A 7 8.95 -0.32 9.18
C LYS A 7 9.00 -1.21 7.93
N CYS A 8 10.03 -1.07 7.10
CA CYS A 8 10.26 -1.99 5.99
C CYS A 8 10.44 -3.42 6.53
N PRO A 9 9.66 -4.42 6.10
CA PRO A 9 9.75 -5.77 6.65
C PRO A 9 11.12 -6.42 6.41
N GLU A 10 11.81 -6.03 5.35
CA GLU A 10 13.13 -6.57 4.97
C GLU A 10 14.30 -6.02 5.79
N CYS A 11 14.27 -4.73 6.16
CA CYS A 11 15.43 -4.04 6.75
C CYS A 11 15.09 -3.20 7.98
N GLU A 12 13.85 -3.26 8.45
CA GLU A 12 13.28 -2.49 9.57
C GLU A 12 13.40 -0.96 9.45
N SER A 13 13.85 -0.46 8.30
CA SER A 13 14.03 0.96 8.05
C SER A 13 12.68 1.66 7.89
N LYS A 14 12.62 2.89 8.39
CA LYS A 14 11.47 3.80 8.20
C LYS A 14 11.65 4.71 6.99
N ASN A 15 12.71 4.53 6.21
CA ASN A 15 13.03 5.36 5.06
C ASN A 15 12.32 4.84 3.81
N TRP A 16 11.18 5.45 3.48
CA TRP A 16 10.34 5.11 2.35
C TRP A 16 10.31 6.23 1.31
N LYS A 17 10.19 5.84 0.05
CA LYS A 17 9.97 6.71 -1.09
C LYS A 17 8.75 6.21 -1.85
N ILE A 18 7.68 6.99 -1.87
CA ILE A 18 6.52 6.68 -2.73
C ILE A 18 6.98 6.88 -4.18
N LEU A 19 6.84 5.82 -4.99
CA LEU A 19 7.20 5.84 -6.41
C LEU A 19 6.00 6.20 -7.28
N ASN A 20 4.85 5.59 -7.00
CA ASN A 20 3.64 5.77 -7.78
C ASN A 20 2.41 5.62 -6.88
N SER A 21 1.36 6.35 -7.20
CA SER A 21 0.05 6.20 -6.56
C SER A 21 -1.00 6.38 -7.65
N SER A 22 -1.67 5.28 -8.01
CA SER A 22 -2.63 5.26 -9.12
C SER A 22 -3.97 4.73 -8.64
N LEU A 23 -5.04 5.46 -8.93
CA LEU A 23 -6.40 4.94 -8.73
C LEU A 23 -6.67 3.88 -9.80
N LYS A 24 -6.87 2.64 -9.37
CA LYS A 24 -7.28 1.53 -10.21
C LYS A 24 -8.70 1.12 -9.87
N LYS A 25 -9.39 0.59 -10.87
CA LYS A 25 -10.73 0.03 -10.72
C LYS A 25 -10.67 -1.45 -11.01
N HIS A 26 -11.11 -2.27 -10.05
CA HIS A 26 -11.31 -3.70 -10.27
C HIS A 26 -12.41 -3.86 -11.33
N ILE A 27 -12.08 -4.51 -12.45
CA ILE A 27 -12.98 -4.65 -13.59
C ILE A 27 -14.21 -5.48 -13.22
N ILE A 28 -14.02 -6.52 -12.39
CA ILE A 28 -15.07 -7.48 -12.00
C ILE A 28 -15.99 -6.89 -10.92
N THR A 29 -15.43 -6.37 -9.83
CA THR A 29 -16.22 -5.87 -8.69
C THR A 29 -16.63 -4.41 -8.83
N ARG A 30 -16.16 -3.71 -9.88
CA ARG A 30 -16.27 -2.26 -10.07
C ARG A 30 -15.75 -1.43 -8.89
N GLN A 31 -14.98 -2.03 -7.99
CA GLN A 31 -14.42 -1.35 -6.83
C GLN A 31 -13.22 -0.51 -7.23
N GLU A 32 -13.14 0.71 -6.73
CA GLU A 32 -11.99 1.59 -6.91
C GLU A 32 -11.04 1.39 -5.73
N PHE A 33 -9.77 1.22 -6.02
CA PHE A 33 -8.70 1.05 -5.05
C PHE A 33 -7.48 1.85 -5.49
N ILE A 34 -6.70 2.33 -4.54
CA ILE A 34 -5.48 3.06 -4.85
C ILE A 34 -4.33 2.08 -4.81
N LEU A 35 -3.70 1.83 -5.94
CA LEU A 35 -2.45 1.09 -6.00
C LEU A 35 -1.31 2.05 -5.65
N VAL A 36 -0.70 1.85 -4.49
CA VAL A 36 0.45 2.62 -4.02
C VAL A 36 1.71 1.77 -4.16
N GLU A 37 2.65 2.23 -4.97
CA GLU A 37 3.97 1.64 -5.13
C GLU A 37 4.97 2.48 -4.32
N ALA A 38 5.65 1.86 -3.37
CA ALA A 38 6.61 2.51 -2.49
C ALA A 38 7.91 1.71 -2.43
N LYS A 39 9.05 2.39 -2.40
CA LYS A 39 10.38 1.79 -2.30
C LYS A 39 11.00 2.12 -0.96
N CYS A 40 11.53 1.13 -0.27
CA CYS A 40 12.39 1.40 0.87
C CYS A 40 13.75 1.89 0.37
N ASN A 41 14.21 3.08 0.79
CA ASN A 41 15.49 3.62 0.34
C ASN A 41 16.70 2.86 0.93
N SER A 42 16.52 2.22 2.10
CA SER A 42 17.62 1.50 2.77
C SER A 42 17.96 0.19 2.07
N CYS A 43 16.98 -0.66 1.77
CA CYS A 43 17.20 -1.92 1.06
C CYS A 43 16.90 -1.86 -0.44
N LYS A 44 16.42 -0.71 -0.95
CA LYS A 44 15.94 -0.52 -2.33
C LYS A 44 14.83 -1.50 -2.75
N HIS A 45 14.15 -2.12 -1.78
CA HIS A 45 13.06 -3.05 -2.05
C HIS A 45 11.78 -2.28 -2.39
N GLU A 46 11.07 -2.72 -3.42
CA GLU A 46 9.84 -2.10 -3.92
C GLU A 46 8.62 -2.89 -3.46
N PHE A 47 7.69 -2.19 -2.84
CA PHE A 47 6.45 -2.70 -2.29
C PHE A 47 5.28 -2.11 -3.06
N LYS A 48 4.26 -2.93 -3.28
CA LYS A 48 3.00 -2.51 -3.91
C LYS A 48 1.88 -2.84 -2.94
N TYR A 49 1.12 -1.82 -2.54
CA TYR A 49 -0.01 -1.95 -1.64
C TYR A 49 -1.27 -1.53 -2.39
N ASP A 50 -2.30 -2.36 -2.37
CA ASP A 50 -3.65 -1.91 -2.67
C ASP A 50 -4.24 -1.27 -1.41
N SER A 51 -4.50 0.04 -1.48
CA SER A 51 -5.30 0.72 -0.48
C SER A 51 -6.74 0.72 -0.98
N VAL A 52 -7.50 -0.29 -0.57
CA VAL A 52 -8.95 -0.26 -0.71
C VAL A 52 -9.49 0.80 0.26
N PRO A 53 -10.27 1.79 -0.21
CA PRO A 53 -10.88 2.78 0.66
C PRO A 53 -11.61 2.09 1.81
N GLU A 54 -11.47 2.60 3.04
CA GLU A 54 -11.99 1.92 4.23
C GLU A 54 -13.51 1.64 4.18
N TYR A 55 -14.28 2.46 3.44
CA TYR A 55 -15.71 2.25 3.20
C TYR A 55 -16.02 1.05 2.28
N LEU A 56 -15.03 0.49 1.59
CA LEU A 56 -15.13 -0.71 0.74
C LEU A 56 -14.47 -1.95 1.37
N LYS A 57 -13.81 -1.83 2.54
CA LYS A 57 -13.26 -2.98 3.28
C LYS A 57 -14.41 -3.87 3.79
N LYS A 58 -14.87 -4.80 2.96
CA LYS A 58 -15.66 -5.94 3.43
C LYS A 58 -14.74 -6.85 4.25
N PRO A 59 -15.15 -7.31 5.45
CA PRO A 59 -14.40 -8.32 6.18
C PRO A 59 -14.41 -9.63 5.37
N GLY A 60 -13.24 -10.11 4.94
CA GLY A 60 -13.13 -11.40 4.26
C GLY A 60 -12.11 -11.54 3.13
N VAL A 61 -11.33 -10.50 2.79
CA VAL A 61 -10.25 -10.62 1.81
C VAL A 61 -8.91 -10.62 2.54
N LEU A 62 -8.37 -11.81 2.78
CA LEU A 62 -6.96 -12.03 3.12
C LEU A 62 -6.12 -11.68 1.89
N TYR A 63 -5.20 -10.73 2.03
CA TYR A 63 -4.09 -10.48 1.11
C TYR A 63 -2.83 -11.15 1.67
#